data_AF-A0AA36GKE3-F1
#
_entry.id   AF-A0AA36GKE3-F1
#
_cell.length_a   1.000
_cell.length_b   1.000
_cell.length_c   1.000
_cell.angle_alpha   90.00
_cell.angle_beta   90.00
_cell.angle_gamma   90.00
#
_symmetry.space_group_name_H-M   'P 1'
#
loop_
_entity.id
_entity.type
_entity.pdbx_description
1 polymer ?
#
loop_
_entity_poly.entity_id
_entity_poly.type
_entity_poly.pdbx_seq_one_letter_code
_entity_poly.pdbx_strand_id
1 'polypeptide(L)'
;MHACLILPLFITVVAEDYEYLLGTDDPHLYNDAPLDSSSEDVSHSLAPCPTNYLDGDDGKCYKVYTNHSNYVDASHQCQRDGGKLVSVTSAKKNDMIAKMARDAGVIVWLGMKCIKPHVEYCAWDDSSRAPYAYTNFFRGNPNSIGECVLMMIGEIANGKWVSADCDYIRIGFVCQVTRKKYCGDYDEYKKGGTCYKAFNLHLSQEEAEQYCQQDCGHLASVHNFEENQLLYEMAKNNMSYARIGLRTVNNELSWGDNSTFDYNNFGVNNTALGDCVAMSLKNEVIRATQWINVPCDQGLPFICQRARGACYNTTSTLPSSTMAPNTCDEPQYFSQNGTIYSPGFPDMYYGDKSCYYIMTVSLGQRVRVHFPYLNLHPDSCIKLYNSVIDSLPSDSVTFLTPPTKYYESSTNVMKMIFVPPPNAQQQWYNVDYSSSWKAEFS
;
A
#
# COMPACT_ATOMS: atom_id res chain seq x y z
N MET A 1 4.33 51.40 -6.49
CA MET A 1 4.46 52.38 -5.40
C MET A 1 3.17 53.19 -5.31
N HIS A 2 2.55 53.12 -4.12
CA HIS A 2 1.63 54.06 -3.48
C HIS A 2 0.30 54.40 -4.19
N ALA A 3 -0.88 53.90 -3.81
CA ALA A 3 -1.57 53.83 -2.50
C ALA A 3 -2.14 55.18 -2.00
N CYS A 4 -3.42 55.16 -1.59
CA CYS A 4 -4.12 55.93 -0.54
C CYS A 4 -5.61 56.11 -0.92
N LEU A 5 -6.62 56.02 -0.06
CA LEU A 5 -6.69 55.83 1.39
C LEU A 5 -8.13 55.45 1.80
N ILE A 6 -8.21 54.82 2.97
CA ILE A 6 -9.37 54.29 3.71
C ILE A 6 -9.95 55.38 4.64
N LEU A 7 -11.19 55.18 5.14
CA LEU A 7 -11.70 55.31 6.55
C LEU A 7 -13.07 56.06 6.71
N PRO A 8 -13.82 55.85 7.82
CA PRO A 8 -15.16 55.21 7.82
C PRO A 8 -16.19 56.03 8.63
N LEU A 9 -17.35 55.44 8.99
CA LEU A 9 -18.24 56.01 10.01
C LEU A 9 -18.92 54.94 10.89
N PHE A 10 -19.03 55.28 12.17
CA PHE A 10 -19.37 54.48 13.34
C PHE A 10 -20.89 54.43 13.65
N ILE A 11 -21.35 53.23 14.07
CA ILE A 11 -22.19 52.85 15.25
C ILE A 11 -23.24 53.84 15.82
N THR A 12 -24.50 53.35 15.98
CA THR A 12 -25.21 53.28 17.28
C THR A 12 -26.39 52.30 17.29
N VAL A 13 -26.52 51.59 18.41
CA VAL A 13 -27.55 50.60 18.79
C VAL A 13 -28.58 51.29 19.70
N VAL A 14 -29.86 50.93 19.58
CA VAL A 14 -30.85 51.08 20.67
C VAL A 14 -31.70 49.81 20.73
N ALA A 15 -31.86 49.28 21.95
CA ALA A 15 -32.67 48.12 22.32
C ALA A 15 -34.04 48.56 22.83
N GLU A 16 -35.08 47.73 22.64
CA GLU A 16 -36.31 47.73 23.46
C GLU A 16 -36.83 46.29 23.64
N ASP A 17 -37.34 46.05 24.84
CA ASP A 17 -37.64 44.76 25.48
C ASP A 17 -39.09 44.26 25.30
N TYR A 18 -39.22 42.92 25.35
CA TYR A 18 -40.30 42.04 25.86
C TYR A 18 -41.77 42.50 26.01
N GLU A 19 -42.69 41.69 25.46
CA GLU A 19 -43.81 41.13 26.26
C GLU A 19 -44.40 39.81 25.69
N TYR A 20 -44.91 39.00 26.62
CA TYR A 20 -45.37 37.61 26.57
C TYR A 20 -46.76 37.42 25.94
N LEU A 21 -47.02 36.34 25.18
CA LEU A 21 -48.34 35.67 25.13
C LEU A 21 -48.20 34.15 24.87
N LEU A 22 -49.02 33.38 25.60
CA LEU A 22 -49.08 31.92 25.72
C LEU A 22 -50.09 31.26 24.74
N GLY A 23 -49.83 29.99 24.39
CA GLY A 23 -50.77 28.99 23.83
C GLY A 23 -50.88 28.97 22.30
N THR A 24 -50.86 27.85 21.57
CA THR A 24 -51.33 26.47 21.86
C THR A 24 -50.64 25.42 20.96
N ASP A 25 -50.66 24.17 21.42
CA ASP A 25 -50.02 22.95 20.92
C ASP A 25 -50.38 22.49 19.48
N ASP A 26 -49.38 21.94 18.77
CA ASP A 26 -49.27 20.55 18.22
C ASP A 26 -48.31 20.55 17.00
N PRO A 27 -47.19 19.79 17.05
CA PRO A 27 -47.03 18.78 16.00
C PRO A 27 -46.41 17.46 16.49
N HIS A 28 -47.06 16.37 16.08
CA HIS A 28 -46.51 15.02 16.00
C HIS A 28 -45.24 14.89 15.15
N LEU A 29 -44.37 13.94 15.58
CA LEU A 29 -43.33 13.20 14.83
C LEU A 29 -42.09 14.05 14.41
N TYR A 30 -40.84 13.73 14.75
CA TYR A 30 -40.14 12.45 14.87
C TYR A 30 -38.87 12.71 15.71
N ASN A 31 -38.48 11.76 16.57
CA ASN A 31 -37.27 11.86 17.40
C ASN A 31 -36.00 11.71 16.53
N ASP A 32 -35.14 12.72 16.53
CA ASP A 32 -33.75 12.60 16.11
C ASP A 32 -32.90 12.02 17.25
N ALA A 33 -32.54 10.75 17.12
CA ALA A 33 -31.43 10.15 17.86
C ALA A 33 -30.19 10.16 16.94
N PRO A 34 -28.99 10.55 17.41
CA PRO A 34 -27.79 10.53 16.58
C PRO A 34 -27.39 9.09 16.22
N LEU A 35 -27.20 8.82 14.94
CA LEU A 35 -26.66 7.57 14.40
C LEU A 35 -25.19 7.40 14.81
N ASP A 36 -24.93 6.58 15.84
CA ASP A 36 -23.63 5.93 16.03
C ASP A 36 -23.50 4.78 15.02
N SER A 37 -22.73 5.00 13.95
CA SER A 37 -22.53 4.04 12.84
C SER A 37 -21.07 3.58 12.71
N SER A 38 -20.29 3.59 13.79
CA SER A 38 -18.83 3.38 13.68
C SER A 38 -18.32 1.99 14.08
N SER A 39 -19.16 1.09 14.61
CA SER A 39 -18.68 -0.19 15.19
C SER A 39 -19.11 -1.47 14.46
N GLU A 40 -20.19 -1.46 13.67
CA GLU A 40 -20.65 -2.68 12.96
C GLU A 40 -20.00 -2.90 11.59
N ASP A 41 -19.42 -1.87 10.99
CA ASP A 41 -18.95 -1.90 9.58
C ASP A 41 -17.57 -2.55 9.39
N VAL A 42 -16.78 -2.68 10.46
CA VAL A 42 -15.41 -3.21 10.39
C VAL A 42 -15.37 -4.74 10.33
N SER A 43 -16.34 -5.44 10.93
CA SER A 43 -16.28 -6.91 11.04
C SER A 43 -16.45 -7.64 9.68
N HIS A 44 -17.11 -6.99 8.72
CA HIS A 44 -17.49 -7.59 7.45
C HIS A 44 -16.48 -7.40 6.32
N SER A 45 -15.55 -6.45 6.43
CA SER A 45 -14.49 -6.22 5.44
C SER A 45 -13.21 -7.03 5.72
N LEU A 46 -13.18 -7.73 6.85
CA LEU A 46 -12.03 -8.51 7.30
C LEU A 46 -12.11 -9.98 6.85
N ALA A 47 -11.04 -10.45 6.23
CA ALA A 47 -10.86 -11.84 5.84
C ALA A 47 -10.72 -12.76 7.06
N PRO A 48 -10.95 -14.08 6.96
CA PRO A 48 -10.78 -15.02 8.09
C PRO A 48 -9.38 -14.94 8.70
N CYS A 49 -9.18 -15.51 9.89
CA CYS A 49 -7.83 -15.64 10.41
C CYS A 49 -6.99 -16.65 9.59
N PRO A 50 -5.66 -16.46 9.52
CA PRO A 50 -4.78 -17.43 8.86
C PRO A 50 -4.94 -18.84 9.42
N THR A 51 -4.57 -19.85 8.65
CA THR A 51 -4.66 -21.26 9.09
C THR A 51 -4.01 -21.45 10.46
N ASN A 52 -4.72 -22.12 11.37
CA ASN A 52 -4.32 -22.36 12.77
C ASN A 52 -4.24 -21.13 13.68
N TYR A 53 -4.75 -19.97 13.24
CA TYR A 53 -5.03 -18.85 14.12
C TYR A 53 -6.52 -18.83 14.50
N LEU A 54 -6.79 -18.47 15.75
CA LEU A 54 -8.13 -18.28 16.28
C LEU A 54 -8.55 -16.82 16.17
N ASP A 55 -9.83 -16.59 15.90
CA ASP A 55 -10.41 -15.23 15.84
C ASP A 55 -10.37 -14.56 17.22
N GLY A 56 -9.87 -13.32 17.22
CA GLY A 56 -10.05 -12.35 18.28
C GLY A 56 -11.32 -11.53 18.10
N ASP A 57 -11.83 -10.97 19.18
CA ASP A 57 -12.92 -9.99 19.17
C ASP A 57 -12.44 -8.55 18.86
N ASP A 58 -11.13 -8.35 18.72
CA ASP A 58 -10.48 -7.05 18.47
C ASP A 58 -9.95 -6.90 17.03
N GLY A 59 -10.46 -7.70 16.09
CA GLY A 59 -10.00 -7.68 14.69
C GLY A 59 -8.57 -8.22 14.50
N LYS A 60 -8.07 -8.97 15.48
CA LYS A 60 -6.79 -9.68 15.43
C LYS A 60 -7.00 -11.20 15.49
N CYS A 61 -5.95 -11.92 15.16
CA CYS A 61 -5.89 -13.36 15.10
C CYS A 61 -4.81 -13.85 16.06
N TYR A 62 -5.06 -14.94 16.80
CA TYR A 62 -4.13 -15.44 17.82
C TYR A 62 -3.75 -16.91 17.61
N LYS A 63 -2.48 -17.24 17.85
CA LYS A 63 -1.99 -18.61 17.80
C LYS A 63 -1.03 -18.89 18.95
N VAL A 64 -1.24 -20.00 19.65
CA VAL A 64 -0.31 -20.51 20.65
C VAL A 64 0.67 -21.46 19.99
N TYR A 65 1.94 -21.19 20.21
CA TYR A 65 3.06 -22.06 19.85
C TYR A 65 3.53 -22.79 21.11
N THR A 66 3.57 -24.12 21.03
CA THR A 66 3.98 -24.99 22.16
C THR A 66 5.46 -25.36 22.12
N ASN A 67 6.20 -24.99 21.06
CA ASN A 67 7.64 -25.19 21.01
C ASN A 67 8.35 -24.29 22.02
N HIS A 68 9.28 -24.86 22.77
CA HIS A 68 10.03 -24.15 23.81
C HIS A 68 11.09 -23.27 23.15
N SER A 69 10.83 -21.96 23.10
CA SER A 69 11.68 -20.94 22.50
C SER A 69 12.05 -19.86 23.50
N ASN A 70 13.23 -19.25 23.32
CA ASN A 70 13.58 -18.01 24.00
C ASN A 70 12.75 -16.84 23.41
N TYR A 71 12.79 -15.67 24.05
CA TYR A 71 11.95 -14.54 23.64
C TYR A 71 12.26 -14.07 22.21
N VAL A 72 13.55 -13.99 21.87
CA VAL A 72 14.01 -13.47 20.57
C VAL A 72 13.52 -14.35 19.42
N ASP A 73 13.71 -15.66 19.54
CA ASP A 73 13.27 -16.64 18.53
C ASP A 73 11.75 -16.68 18.41
N ALA A 74 11.03 -16.56 19.54
CA ALA A 74 9.58 -16.46 19.56
C ALA A 74 9.08 -15.20 18.82
N SER A 75 9.72 -14.05 19.07
CA SER A 75 9.40 -12.79 18.38
C SER A 75 9.65 -12.91 16.87
N HIS A 76 10.79 -13.47 16.45
CA HIS A 76 11.08 -13.73 15.04
C HIS A 76 10.07 -14.69 14.40
N GLN A 77 9.59 -15.70 15.13
CA GLN A 77 8.53 -16.57 14.60
C GLN A 77 7.23 -15.80 14.36
N CYS A 78 6.79 -14.98 15.31
CA CYS A 78 5.59 -14.16 15.11
C CYS A 78 5.75 -13.16 13.95
N GLN A 79 6.96 -12.63 13.74
CA GLN A 79 7.25 -11.77 12.60
C GLN A 79 7.16 -12.53 11.27
N ARG A 80 7.66 -13.77 11.20
CA ARG A 80 7.48 -14.64 10.02
C ARG A 80 6.02 -14.92 9.70
N ASP A 81 5.17 -14.96 10.73
CA ASP A 81 3.71 -15.11 10.55
C ASP A 81 3.00 -13.81 10.14
N GLY A 82 3.75 -12.72 9.92
CA GLY A 82 3.21 -11.39 9.59
C GLY A 82 2.62 -10.66 10.80
N GLY A 83 3.05 -11.03 12.01
CA GLY A 83 2.53 -10.52 13.27
C GLY A 83 3.62 -10.18 14.29
N LYS A 84 3.22 -10.18 15.55
CA LYS A 84 4.10 -9.90 16.71
C LYS A 84 3.70 -10.81 17.87
N LEU A 85 4.54 -10.88 18.92
CA LEU A 85 4.09 -11.46 20.18
C LEU A 85 2.86 -10.69 20.71
N VAL A 86 1.97 -11.39 21.40
CA VAL A 86 0.67 -10.85 21.81
C VAL A 86 0.79 -9.66 22.75
N SER A 87 0.01 -8.61 22.51
CA SER A 87 -0.18 -7.50 23.44
C SER A 87 -1.46 -7.66 24.23
N VAL A 88 -1.41 -7.62 25.56
CA VAL A 88 -2.58 -7.88 26.42
C VAL A 88 -3.04 -6.59 27.08
N THR A 89 -4.01 -5.91 26.44
CA THR A 89 -4.45 -4.55 26.82
C THR A 89 -5.79 -4.51 27.55
N SER A 90 -6.41 -5.66 27.84
CA SER A 90 -7.66 -5.76 28.58
C SER A 90 -7.76 -7.07 29.37
N ALA A 91 -8.61 -7.07 30.42
CA ALA A 91 -8.90 -8.28 31.19
C ALA A 91 -9.51 -9.39 30.33
N LYS A 92 -10.45 -9.04 29.43
CA LYS A 92 -11.07 -9.98 28.50
C LYS A 92 -10.04 -10.68 27.62
N LYS A 93 -9.09 -9.91 27.05
CA LYS A 93 -7.99 -10.45 26.25
C LYS A 93 -7.07 -11.33 27.09
N ASN A 94 -6.75 -10.91 28.32
CA ASN A 94 -5.93 -11.71 29.23
C ASN A 94 -6.55 -13.09 29.49
N ASP A 95 -7.85 -13.14 29.79
CA ASP A 95 -8.56 -14.39 30.08
C ASP A 95 -8.62 -15.32 28.87
N MET A 96 -8.83 -14.75 27.68
CA MET A 96 -8.77 -15.48 26.41
C MET A 96 -7.39 -16.09 26.17
N ILE A 97 -6.32 -15.30 26.26
CA ILE A 97 -4.94 -15.78 26.06
C ILE A 97 -4.57 -16.83 27.12
N ALA A 98 -4.92 -16.58 28.39
CA ALA A 98 -4.68 -17.54 29.46
C ALA A 98 -5.44 -18.85 29.24
N LYS A 99 -6.66 -18.80 28.69
CA LYS A 99 -7.41 -20.00 28.30
C LYS A 99 -6.71 -20.75 27.17
N MET A 100 -6.32 -20.06 26.10
CA MET A 100 -5.60 -20.68 24.98
C MET A 100 -4.31 -21.38 25.43
N ALA A 101 -3.53 -20.72 26.31
CA ALA A 101 -2.32 -21.28 26.89
C ALA A 101 -2.58 -22.48 27.82
N ARG A 102 -3.65 -22.43 28.65
CA ARG A 102 -4.13 -23.56 29.45
C ARG A 102 -4.50 -24.77 28.61
N ASP A 103 -5.33 -24.56 27.59
CA ASP A 103 -5.79 -25.63 26.70
C ASP A 103 -4.61 -26.29 25.96
N ALA A 104 -3.57 -25.50 25.67
CA ALA A 104 -2.32 -25.97 25.08
C ALA A 104 -1.31 -26.56 26.09
N GLY A 105 -1.56 -26.44 27.40
CA GLY A 105 -0.71 -26.98 28.47
C GLY A 105 0.66 -26.30 28.61
N VAL A 106 0.80 -25.04 28.20
CA VAL A 106 2.09 -24.32 28.21
C VAL A 106 1.99 -22.96 28.89
N ILE A 107 3.05 -22.55 29.58
CA ILE A 107 3.29 -21.14 29.89
C ILE A 107 3.83 -20.43 28.65
N VAL A 108 3.50 -19.14 28.52
CA VAL A 108 3.71 -18.44 27.25
C VAL A 108 4.41 -17.10 27.42
N TRP A 109 5.34 -16.80 26.52
CA TRP A 109 5.82 -15.43 26.33
C TRP A 109 4.69 -14.51 25.86
N LEU A 110 4.70 -13.30 26.39
CA LEU A 110 3.91 -12.16 25.91
C LEU A 110 4.84 -11.18 25.19
N GLY A 111 4.29 -10.31 24.35
CA GLY A 111 5.09 -9.31 23.64
C GLY A 111 5.46 -8.10 24.50
N MET A 112 5.67 -8.26 25.80
CA MET A 112 6.02 -7.16 26.71
C MET A 112 7.47 -7.27 27.17
N LYS A 113 8.15 -6.13 27.16
CA LYS A 113 9.46 -5.94 27.79
C LYS A 113 9.43 -4.78 28.79
N CYS A 114 10.06 -4.98 29.94
CA CYS A 114 10.21 -4.01 31.03
C CYS A 114 11.69 -3.68 31.23
N ILE A 115 12.12 -2.52 30.74
CA ILE A 115 13.54 -2.10 30.77
C ILE A 115 14.02 -1.84 32.23
N LYS A 116 13.08 -1.55 33.13
CA LYS A 116 13.32 -1.37 34.57
C LYS A 116 12.29 -2.18 35.36
N PRO A 117 12.55 -2.51 36.64
CA PRO A 117 11.65 -3.29 37.49
C PRO A 117 10.43 -2.49 37.98
N HIS A 118 9.82 -1.67 37.11
CA HIS A 118 8.56 -0.98 37.36
C HIS A 118 7.70 -0.94 36.09
N VAL A 119 6.38 -0.97 36.29
CA VAL A 119 5.39 -1.15 35.21
C VAL A 119 5.41 0.00 34.19
N GLU A 120 5.75 1.22 34.62
CA GLU A 120 5.85 2.40 33.77
C GLU A 120 7.00 2.35 32.76
N TYR A 121 7.93 1.41 32.91
CA TYR A 121 9.02 1.16 31.96
C TYR A 121 8.77 -0.07 31.08
N CYS A 122 7.54 -0.60 31.09
CA CYS A 122 7.13 -1.70 30.24
C CYS A 122 6.53 -1.20 28.92
N ALA A 123 6.88 -1.85 27.83
CA ALA A 123 6.33 -1.57 26.49
C ALA A 123 5.98 -2.87 25.78
N TRP A 124 4.95 -2.80 24.93
CA TRP A 124 4.58 -3.90 24.05
C TRP A 124 5.35 -3.83 22.72
N ASP A 125 5.61 -4.98 22.10
CA ASP A 125 6.26 -5.13 20.79
C ASP A 125 5.47 -4.42 19.66
N ASP A 126 4.16 -4.22 19.84
CA ASP A 126 3.30 -3.48 18.90
C ASP A 126 3.39 -1.95 19.05
N SER A 127 4.37 -1.47 19.82
CA SER A 127 4.61 -0.05 20.10
C SER A 127 3.50 0.64 20.91
N SER A 128 2.50 -0.11 21.38
CA SER A 128 1.58 0.38 22.41
C SER A 128 2.34 0.48 23.74
N ARG A 129 2.21 1.62 24.42
CA ARG A 129 2.86 1.87 25.71
C ARG A 129 1.98 1.41 26.86
N ALA A 130 2.58 0.70 27.82
CA ALA A 130 2.05 0.70 29.18
C ALA A 130 2.61 1.95 29.92
N PRO A 131 1.89 2.51 30.91
CA PRO A 131 0.63 2.03 31.45
C PRO A 131 -0.53 2.99 31.15
N TYR A 132 -1.50 2.63 30.29
CA TYR A 132 -2.78 3.38 30.26
C TYR A 132 -4.06 2.55 30.04
N ALA A 133 -4.00 1.21 30.02
CA ALA A 133 -5.22 0.41 29.83
C ALA A 133 -5.38 -0.79 30.79
N TYR A 134 -4.33 -1.60 31.01
CA TYR A 134 -4.45 -2.84 31.79
C TYR A 134 -3.08 -3.42 32.18
N THR A 135 -3.00 -4.05 33.36
CA THR A 135 -1.85 -4.87 33.76
C THR A 135 -2.28 -6.04 34.64
N ASN A 136 -1.59 -7.17 34.55
CA ASN A 136 -1.88 -8.37 35.35
C ASN A 136 -0.65 -9.01 35.97
N PHE A 137 0.38 -8.22 36.31
CA PHE A 137 1.56 -8.74 37.00
C PHE A 137 1.21 -9.46 38.31
N PHE A 138 1.91 -10.56 38.58
CA PHE A 138 1.93 -11.20 39.88
C PHE A 138 2.65 -10.30 40.89
N ARG A 139 2.24 -10.37 42.16
CA ARG A 139 2.82 -9.54 43.23
C ARG A 139 4.35 -9.61 43.22
N GLY A 140 5.00 -8.45 43.19
CA GLY A 140 6.47 -8.34 43.15
C GLY A 140 7.08 -8.37 41.74
N ASN A 141 6.28 -8.24 40.68
CA ASN A 141 6.73 -8.13 39.29
C ASN A 141 6.25 -6.82 38.65
N PRO A 142 6.95 -6.28 37.64
CA PRO A 142 8.26 -6.73 37.16
C PRO A 142 9.37 -6.56 38.22
N ASN A 143 10.41 -7.37 38.13
CA ASN A 143 11.57 -7.37 39.02
C ASN A 143 12.87 -7.42 38.18
N SER A 144 14.01 -7.50 38.85
CA SER A 144 15.33 -7.46 38.21
C SER A 144 15.82 -8.80 37.63
N ILE A 145 14.96 -9.83 37.56
CA ILE A 145 15.35 -11.15 37.01
C ILE A 145 15.57 -11.09 35.50
N GLY A 146 14.81 -10.26 34.79
CA GLY A 146 14.96 -10.05 33.35
C GLY A 146 13.90 -9.09 32.82
N GLU A 147 14.09 -8.63 31.58
CA GLU A 147 13.20 -7.63 30.99
C GLU A 147 11.99 -8.26 30.28
N CYS A 148 12.02 -9.54 29.92
CA CYS A 148 10.94 -10.18 29.16
C CYS A 148 9.80 -10.65 30.06
N VAL A 149 8.57 -10.67 29.56
CA VAL A 149 7.39 -10.99 30.37
C VAL A 149 6.69 -12.25 29.87
N LEU A 150 6.42 -13.18 30.78
CA LEU A 150 5.65 -14.40 30.53
C LEU A 150 4.35 -14.42 31.33
N MET A 151 3.37 -15.17 30.81
CA MET A 151 2.10 -15.45 31.49
C MET A 151 2.17 -16.82 32.16
N MET A 152 1.92 -16.83 33.47
CA MET A 152 1.81 -18.04 34.28
C MET A 152 0.47 -18.73 34.04
N ILE A 153 0.51 -20.06 34.05
CA ILE A 153 -0.64 -20.94 33.88
C ILE A 153 -0.64 -21.95 35.04
N GLY A 154 -1.75 -22.07 35.75
CA GLY A 154 -1.87 -22.92 36.95
C GLY A 154 -2.63 -22.22 38.08
N GLU A 155 -3.08 -22.95 39.10
CA GLU A 155 -4.16 -22.52 40.01
C GLU A 155 -3.92 -21.17 40.72
N ILE A 156 -2.79 -20.98 41.40
CA ILE A 156 -2.58 -19.81 42.27
C ILE A 156 -2.25 -18.53 41.48
N ALA A 157 -1.57 -18.66 40.34
CA ALA A 157 -1.06 -17.54 39.54
C ALA A 157 -1.65 -17.51 38.12
N ASN A 158 -2.82 -18.11 37.92
CA ASN A 158 -3.40 -18.30 36.59
C ASN A 158 -3.58 -16.96 35.86
N GLY A 159 -2.99 -16.85 34.66
CA GLY A 159 -3.06 -15.66 33.82
C GLY A 159 -2.23 -14.47 34.33
N LYS A 160 -1.52 -14.60 35.46
CA LYS A 160 -0.67 -13.55 36.03
C LYS A 160 0.67 -13.46 35.31
N TRP A 161 1.24 -12.27 35.25
CA TRP A 161 2.48 -12.04 34.51
C TRP A 161 3.68 -11.95 35.44
N VAL A 162 4.83 -12.46 34.99
CA VAL A 162 6.10 -12.33 35.71
C VAL A 162 7.21 -11.93 34.74
N SER A 163 8.18 -11.18 35.24
CA SER A 163 9.38 -10.86 34.48
C SER A 163 10.38 -12.01 34.54
N ALA A 164 11.07 -12.26 33.43
CA ALA A 164 11.97 -13.38 33.25
C ALA A 164 13.11 -13.04 32.28
N ASP A 165 14.17 -13.83 32.37
CA ASP A 165 15.32 -13.73 31.47
C ASP A 165 14.92 -14.10 30.03
N CYS A 166 15.28 -13.25 29.07
CA CYS A 166 14.88 -13.38 27.68
C CYS A 166 15.57 -14.52 26.94
N ASP A 167 16.79 -14.89 27.35
CA ASP A 167 17.71 -15.72 26.57
C ASP A 167 17.74 -17.17 27.08
N TYR A 168 17.68 -17.35 28.39
CA TYR A 168 17.79 -18.67 29.02
C TYR A 168 16.46 -19.41 29.16
N ILE A 169 15.35 -18.69 29.36
CA ILE A 169 14.04 -19.32 29.52
C ILE A 169 13.51 -19.74 28.15
N ARG A 170 13.16 -21.02 28.02
CA ARG A 170 12.57 -21.59 26.80
C ARG A 170 11.18 -22.11 27.12
N ILE A 171 10.16 -21.45 26.58
CA ILE A 171 8.74 -21.74 26.84
C ILE A 171 7.91 -21.53 25.56
N GLY A 172 6.61 -21.85 25.62
CA GLY A 172 5.70 -21.52 24.54
C GLY A 172 5.53 -20.00 24.37
N PHE A 173 4.77 -19.60 23.36
CA PHE A 173 4.52 -18.18 23.10
C PHE A 173 3.23 -17.98 22.32
N VAL A 174 2.68 -16.77 22.36
CA VAL A 174 1.47 -16.43 21.62
C VAL A 174 1.76 -15.34 20.61
N CYS A 175 1.49 -15.63 19.35
CA CYS A 175 1.53 -14.65 18.28
C CYS A 175 0.17 -14.00 18.10
N GLN A 176 0.17 -12.70 17.81
CA GLN A 176 -0.99 -11.96 17.30
C GLN A 176 -0.70 -11.45 15.88
N VAL A 177 -1.68 -11.57 15.00
CA VAL A 177 -1.63 -11.08 13.61
C VAL A 177 -2.85 -10.18 13.39
N THR A 178 -2.68 -9.04 12.74
CA THR A 178 -3.81 -8.19 12.36
C THR A 178 -4.60 -8.86 11.25
N ARG A 179 -5.93 -8.92 11.38
CA ARG A 179 -6.78 -9.53 10.37
C ARG A 179 -6.67 -8.74 9.07
N LYS A 180 -6.36 -9.41 7.95
CA LYS A 180 -6.26 -8.74 6.65
C LYS A 180 -7.64 -8.30 6.19
N LYS A 181 -7.73 -7.19 5.48
CA LYS A 181 -8.95 -6.82 4.73
C LYS A 181 -9.05 -7.69 3.48
N TYR A 182 -10.26 -8.04 3.05
CA TYR A 182 -10.46 -8.82 1.83
C TYR A 182 -9.93 -8.13 0.56
N CYS A 183 -10.00 -6.80 0.50
CA CYS A 183 -9.46 -6.01 -0.60
C CYS A 183 -8.04 -5.49 -0.34
N GLY A 184 -7.44 -5.77 0.81
CA GLY A 184 -6.16 -5.18 1.20
C GLY A 184 -6.25 -3.65 1.24
N ASP A 185 -5.48 -3.01 0.37
CA ASP A 185 -5.40 -1.57 0.12
C ASP A 185 -6.21 -1.09 -1.10
N TYR A 186 -7.02 -1.98 -1.69
CA TYR A 186 -8.00 -1.64 -2.72
C TYR A 186 -9.31 -1.22 -2.07
N ASP A 187 -10.07 -0.39 -2.78
CA ASP A 187 -11.41 0.02 -2.38
C ASP A 187 -12.44 -1.02 -2.82
N GLU A 188 -13.33 -1.39 -1.90
CA GLU A 188 -14.37 -2.38 -2.14
C GLU A 188 -15.61 -1.75 -2.77
N TYR A 189 -16.01 -2.20 -3.96
CA TYR A 189 -17.26 -1.77 -4.59
C TYR A 189 -18.45 -2.60 -4.11
N LYS A 190 -19.32 -1.98 -3.30
CA LYS A 190 -20.47 -2.62 -2.64
C LYS A 190 -20.02 -3.77 -1.71
N LYS A 191 -20.80 -3.99 -0.64
CA LYS A 191 -20.48 -5.04 0.33
C LYS A 191 -20.44 -6.42 -0.36
N GLY A 192 -19.28 -7.08 -0.28
CA GLY A 192 -19.02 -8.37 -0.90
C GLY A 192 -18.61 -8.32 -2.37
N GLY A 193 -18.40 -7.14 -2.97
CA GLY A 193 -18.12 -6.99 -4.39
C GLY A 193 -16.64 -6.90 -4.76
N THR A 194 -16.38 -6.48 -6.00
CA THR A 194 -15.04 -6.37 -6.62
C THR A 194 -14.21 -5.28 -5.94
N CYS A 195 -12.90 -5.49 -5.85
CA CYS A 195 -11.95 -4.53 -5.29
C CYS A 195 -11.28 -3.74 -6.42
N TYR A 196 -11.17 -2.42 -6.31
CA TYR A 196 -10.54 -1.56 -7.32
C TYR A 196 -9.43 -0.69 -6.73
N LYS A 197 -8.44 -0.34 -7.55
CA LYS A 197 -7.40 0.62 -7.18
C LYS A 197 -6.89 1.37 -8.41
N ALA A 198 -6.80 2.68 -8.32
CA ALA A 198 -6.25 3.54 -9.35
C ALA A 198 -4.75 3.79 -9.11
N PHE A 199 -3.97 3.75 -10.18
CA PHE A 199 -2.53 3.96 -10.15
C PHE A 199 -2.14 5.14 -11.03
N ASN A 200 -1.41 6.10 -10.44
CA ASN A 200 -0.88 7.26 -11.16
C ASN A 200 0.43 6.94 -11.89
N LEU A 201 0.46 5.81 -12.58
CA LEU A 201 1.63 5.29 -13.27
C LEU A 201 1.33 5.18 -14.75
N HIS A 202 2.21 5.70 -15.61
CA HIS A 202 1.95 5.80 -17.04
C HIS A 202 2.47 4.55 -17.76
N LEU A 203 1.58 3.55 -17.91
CA LEU A 203 1.90 2.26 -18.53
C LEU A 203 1.11 2.03 -19.82
N SER A 204 1.69 1.23 -20.71
CA SER A 204 1.00 0.69 -21.88
C SER A 204 -0.10 -0.29 -21.44
N GLN A 205 -0.97 -0.70 -22.37
CA GLN A 205 -2.03 -1.68 -22.08
C GLN A 205 -1.48 -2.98 -21.51
N GLU A 206 -0.46 -3.54 -22.15
CA GLU A 206 0.11 -4.82 -21.76
C GLU A 206 0.85 -4.71 -20.43
N GLU A 207 1.61 -3.64 -20.23
CA GLU A 207 2.33 -3.37 -18.97
C GLU A 207 1.37 -3.21 -17.79
N ALA A 208 0.27 -2.47 -17.98
CA ALA A 208 -0.72 -2.24 -16.93
C ALA A 208 -1.54 -3.50 -16.61
N GLU A 209 -1.88 -4.31 -17.61
CA GLU A 209 -2.55 -5.59 -17.41
C GLU A 209 -1.67 -6.55 -16.61
N GLN A 210 -0.40 -6.69 -16.98
CA GLN A 210 0.55 -7.51 -16.24
C GLN A 210 0.74 -7.02 -14.81
N TYR A 211 0.76 -5.70 -14.60
CA TYR A 211 0.82 -5.10 -13.27
C TYR A 211 -0.37 -5.53 -12.40
N CYS A 212 -1.60 -5.45 -12.93
CA CYS A 212 -2.78 -5.90 -12.20
C CYS A 212 -2.76 -7.42 -11.94
N GLN A 213 -2.30 -8.22 -12.89
CA GLN A 213 -2.21 -9.69 -12.77
C GLN A 213 -1.23 -10.14 -11.67
N GLN A 214 -0.15 -9.40 -11.44
CA GLN A 214 0.79 -9.68 -10.36
C GLN A 214 0.16 -9.56 -8.96
N ASP A 215 -0.93 -8.80 -8.84
CA ASP A 215 -1.71 -8.67 -7.61
C ASP A 215 -3.07 -9.39 -7.69
N CYS A 216 -3.09 -10.50 -8.46
CA CYS A 216 -4.24 -11.38 -8.69
C CYS A 216 -5.47 -10.66 -9.29
N GLY A 217 -5.25 -9.64 -10.09
CA GLY A 217 -6.27 -8.81 -10.73
C GLY A 217 -6.14 -8.72 -12.23
N HIS A 218 -6.92 -7.81 -12.80
CA HIS A 218 -6.92 -7.43 -14.22
C HIS A 218 -7.09 -5.91 -14.29
N LEU A 219 -6.82 -5.31 -15.46
CA LEU A 219 -7.34 -3.96 -15.71
C LEU A 219 -8.86 -3.95 -15.55
N ALA A 220 -9.39 -2.85 -15.01
CA ALA A 220 -10.79 -2.77 -14.63
C ALA A 220 -11.74 -2.96 -15.82
N SER A 221 -12.72 -3.83 -15.66
CA SER A 221 -13.91 -3.90 -16.50
C SER A 221 -15.00 -3.00 -15.92
N VAL A 222 -16.01 -2.67 -16.73
CA VAL A 222 -17.11 -1.81 -16.29
C VAL A 222 -18.42 -2.36 -16.84
N HIS A 223 -19.36 -2.66 -15.95
CA HIS A 223 -20.61 -3.38 -16.26
C HIS A 223 -21.88 -2.59 -15.94
N ASN A 224 -21.76 -1.39 -15.37
CA ASN A 224 -22.89 -0.52 -15.05
C ASN A 224 -22.45 0.93 -14.84
N PHE A 225 -23.44 1.82 -14.77
CA PHE A 225 -23.22 3.24 -14.53
C PHE A 225 -22.57 3.50 -13.17
N GLU A 226 -23.00 2.82 -12.11
CA GLU A 226 -22.49 3.04 -10.75
C GLU A 226 -21.01 2.67 -10.62
N GLU A 227 -20.59 1.56 -11.25
CA GLU A 227 -19.20 1.13 -11.35
C GLU A 227 -18.38 2.15 -12.14
N ASN A 228 -18.89 2.61 -13.28
CA ASN A 228 -18.21 3.64 -14.08
C ASN A 228 -17.99 4.93 -13.27
N GLN A 229 -18.98 5.37 -12.50
CA GLN A 229 -18.86 6.54 -11.62
C GLN A 229 -17.84 6.31 -10.51
N LEU A 230 -17.81 5.13 -9.89
CA LEU A 230 -16.80 4.79 -8.88
C LEU A 230 -15.38 4.91 -9.44
N LEU A 231 -15.12 4.30 -10.61
CA LEU A 231 -13.80 4.31 -11.23
C LEU A 231 -13.35 5.73 -11.58
N TYR A 232 -14.29 6.58 -12.00
CA TYR A 232 -14.03 8.00 -12.19
C TYR A 232 -13.66 8.70 -10.88
N GLU A 233 -14.48 8.54 -9.84
CA GLU A 233 -14.30 9.22 -8.55
C GLU A 233 -12.96 8.86 -7.88
N MET A 234 -12.50 7.61 -8.02
CA MET A 234 -11.21 7.19 -7.46
C MET A 234 -10.00 7.71 -8.25
N ALA A 235 -10.13 7.92 -9.56
CA ALA A 235 -9.01 8.29 -10.43
C ALA A 235 -8.95 9.79 -10.75
N LYS A 236 -10.04 10.55 -10.60
CA LYS A 236 -10.15 11.96 -11.06
C LYS A 236 -9.12 12.93 -10.49
N ASN A 237 -8.49 12.59 -9.36
CA ASN A 237 -7.53 13.46 -8.70
C ASN A 237 -6.20 13.45 -9.48
N ASN A 238 -5.87 14.58 -10.10
CA ASN A 238 -4.60 14.86 -10.79
C ASN A 238 -4.29 14.02 -12.05
N MET A 239 -5.27 13.30 -12.61
CA MET A 239 -5.14 12.54 -13.87
C MET A 239 -6.11 13.09 -14.94
N SER A 240 -5.74 13.01 -16.23
CA SER A 240 -6.64 13.42 -17.33
C SER A 240 -7.38 12.23 -17.96
N TYR A 241 -6.73 11.07 -18.04
CA TYR A 241 -7.30 9.83 -18.54
C TYR A 241 -6.85 8.67 -17.65
N ALA A 242 -7.68 7.64 -17.53
CA ALA A 242 -7.32 6.38 -16.92
C ALA A 242 -7.62 5.22 -17.88
N ARG A 243 -6.62 4.40 -18.14
CA ARG A 243 -6.74 3.18 -18.92
C ARG A 243 -7.57 2.15 -18.17
N ILE A 244 -8.47 1.49 -18.92
CA ILE A 244 -9.33 0.40 -18.46
C ILE A 244 -9.07 -0.85 -19.30
N GLY A 245 -9.65 -1.99 -18.92
CA GLY A 245 -9.35 -3.29 -19.53
C GLY A 245 -9.94 -3.50 -20.92
N LEU A 246 -10.69 -2.53 -21.47
CA LEU A 246 -11.38 -2.68 -22.75
C LEU A 246 -10.42 -2.48 -23.92
N ARG A 247 -10.48 -3.40 -24.88
CA ARG A 247 -9.75 -3.30 -26.14
C ARG A 247 -10.57 -3.85 -27.30
N THR A 248 -10.22 -3.42 -28.50
CA THR A 248 -10.74 -3.94 -29.76
C THR A 248 -9.85 -5.08 -30.22
N VAL A 249 -10.43 -6.26 -30.43
CA VAL A 249 -9.74 -7.46 -30.94
C VAL A 249 -10.57 -7.98 -32.10
N ASN A 250 -9.96 -8.13 -33.29
CA ASN A 250 -10.66 -8.57 -34.51
C ASN A 250 -11.93 -7.74 -34.82
N ASN A 251 -11.89 -6.43 -34.61
CA ASN A 251 -13.03 -5.49 -34.74
C ASN A 251 -14.17 -5.69 -33.72
N GLU A 252 -13.95 -6.42 -32.62
CA GLU A 252 -14.92 -6.58 -31.54
C GLU A 252 -14.36 -6.09 -30.20
N LEU A 253 -15.21 -5.49 -29.37
CA LEU A 253 -14.82 -5.01 -28.05
C LEU A 253 -14.79 -6.17 -27.05
N SER A 254 -13.70 -6.27 -26.29
CA SER A 254 -13.51 -7.31 -25.28
C SER A 254 -12.74 -6.77 -24.07
N TRP A 255 -13.16 -7.21 -22.88
CA TRP A 255 -12.46 -6.94 -21.62
C TRP A 255 -11.30 -7.92 -21.43
N GLY A 256 -10.18 -7.44 -20.88
CA GLY A 256 -9.00 -8.27 -20.59
C GLY A 256 -9.23 -9.39 -19.55
N ASP A 257 -10.23 -9.22 -18.67
CA ASP A 257 -10.61 -10.20 -17.65
C ASP A 257 -11.58 -11.29 -18.16
N ASN A 258 -11.91 -11.27 -19.45
CA ASN A 258 -12.89 -12.14 -20.11
C ASN A 258 -14.35 -12.00 -19.62
N SER A 259 -14.68 -10.90 -18.94
CA SER A 259 -16.07 -10.57 -18.62
C SER A 259 -16.86 -10.16 -19.87
N THR A 260 -18.19 -10.21 -19.78
CA THR A 260 -19.06 -9.85 -20.89
C THR A 260 -19.07 -8.33 -21.13
N PHE A 261 -19.07 -7.91 -22.39
CA PHE A 261 -19.30 -6.51 -22.76
C PHE A 261 -20.80 -6.20 -22.76
N ASP A 262 -21.32 -5.73 -21.63
CA ASP A 262 -22.74 -5.47 -21.36
C ASP A 262 -23.06 -4.02 -21.03
N TYR A 263 -22.04 -3.18 -20.89
CA TYR A 263 -22.17 -1.75 -20.63
C TYR A 263 -21.26 -0.94 -21.56
N ASN A 264 -21.80 0.16 -22.08
CA ASN A 264 -21.11 1.03 -23.03
C ASN A 264 -21.22 2.48 -22.56
N ASN A 265 -20.07 3.14 -22.40
CA ASN A 265 -20.00 4.57 -22.10
C ASN A 265 -19.02 5.34 -23.01
N PHE A 266 -18.83 4.90 -24.26
CA PHE A 266 -18.02 5.66 -25.23
C PHE A 266 -18.59 7.06 -25.48
N GLY A 267 -17.73 8.07 -25.37
CA GLY A 267 -18.02 9.42 -25.88
C GLY A 267 -17.76 9.50 -27.38
N VAL A 268 -16.66 8.88 -27.82
CA VAL A 268 -16.32 8.67 -29.23
C VAL A 268 -15.69 7.28 -29.35
N ASN A 269 -16.25 6.43 -30.21
CA ASN A 269 -15.66 5.14 -30.58
C ASN A 269 -15.10 5.24 -32.01
N ASN A 270 -13.77 5.25 -32.12
CA ASN A 270 -13.06 5.33 -33.39
C ASN A 270 -11.71 4.60 -33.30
N THR A 271 -11.64 3.41 -33.88
CA THR A 271 -10.42 2.57 -33.88
C THR A 271 -9.24 3.22 -34.62
N ALA A 272 -9.47 4.25 -35.45
CA ALA A 272 -8.38 5.04 -36.02
C ALA A 272 -7.56 5.81 -34.96
N LEU A 273 -8.09 6.00 -33.75
CA LEU A 273 -7.36 6.58 -32.62
C LEU A 273 -6.57 5.53 -31.82
N GLY A 274 -6.79 4.24 -32.08
CA GLY A 274 -6.16 3.12 -31.41
C GLY A 274 -7.16 2.06 -30.95
N ASP A 275 -6.65 0.85 -30.70
CA ASP A 275 -7.49 -0.31 -30.36
C ASP A 275 -7.77 -0.42 -28.86
N CYS A 276 -7.04 0.29 -28.01
CA CYS A 276 -7.24 0.27 -26.56
C CYS A 276 -8.13 1.43 -26.10
N VAL A 277 -8.62 1.38 -24.86
CA VAL A 277 -9.63 2.32 -24.36
C VAL A 277 -9.20 2.95 -23.04
N ALA A 278 -9.47 4.25 -22.91
CA ALA A 278 -9.31 4.99 -21.68
C ALA A 278 -10.60 5.73 -21.30
N MET A 279 -10.84 5.82 -19.99
CA MET A 279 -11.84 6.68 -19.39
C MET A 279 -11.30 8.11 -19.29
N SER A 280 -12.09 9.09 -19.73
CA SER A 280 -11.79 10.51 -19.52
C SER A 280 -12.12 10.93 -18.09
N LEU A 281 -11.17 11.61 -17.45
CA LEU A 281 -11.30 12.10 -16.08
C LEU A 281 -11.53 13.62 -16.02
N LYS A 282 -11.49 14.29 -17.18
CA LYS A 282 -11.74 15.73 -17.33
C LYS A 282 -12.70 15.99 -18.48
N ASN A 283 -13.35 17.14 -18.44
CA ASN A 283 -14.16 17.62 -19.56
C ASN A 283 -13.22 18.26 -20.60
N GLU A 284 -12.81 17.49 -21.60
CA GLU A 284 -11.92 17.94 -22.69
C GLU A 284 -12.52 17.57 -24.06
N VAL A 285 -11.91 16.60 -24.76
CA VAL A 285 -12.38 16.11 -26.07
C VAL A 285 -13.73 15.39 -25.95
N ILE A 286 -13.92 14.68 -24.83
CA ILE A 286 -15.16 14.03 -24.43
C ILE A 286 -15.50 14.43 -23.00
N ARG A 287 -16.73 14.15 -22.55
CA ARG A 287 -17.12 14.45 -21.16
C ARG A 287 -16.33 13.57 -20.21
N ALA A 288 -16.06 14.09 -19.01
CA ALA A 288 -15.60 13.26 -17.90
C ALA A 288 -16.55 12.07 -17.73
N THR A 289 -16.01 10.93 -17.29
CA THR A 289 -16.66 9.60 -17.17
C THR A 289 -16.80 8.81 -18.47
N GLN A 290 -16.80 9.46 -19.64
CA GLN A 290 -16.94 8.77 -20.93
C GLN A 290 -15.63 8.12 -21.38
N TRP A 291 -15.71 7.17 -22.31
CA TRP A 291 -14.57 6.43 -22.85
C TRP A 291 -14.16 6.91 -24.24
N ILE A 292 -12.87 6.76 -24.56
CA ILE A 292 -12.30 7.05 -25.87
C ILE A 292 -11.24 6.02 -26.25
N ASN A 293 -11.11 5.76 -27.55
CA ASN A 293 -10.02 4.98 -28.12
C ASN A 293 -8.68 5.70 -27.98
N VAL A 294 -7.64 4.95 -27.62
CA VAL A 294 -6.26 5.41 -27.47
C VAL A 294 -5.28 4.35 -28.00
N PRO A 295 -4.06 4.75 -28.41
CA PRO A 295 -3.01 3.78 -28.73
C PRO A 295 -2.70 2.88 -27.53
N CYS A 296 -2.44 1.60 -27.81
CA CYS A 296 -2.18 0.61 -26.76
C CYS A 296 -0.80 0.80 -26.10
N ASP A 297 0.16 1.35 -26.84
CA ASP A 297 1.51 1.68 -26.39
C ASP A 297 1.57 2.98 -25.57
N GLN A 298 0.57 3.86 -25.69
CA GLN A 298 0.53 5.12 -24.94
C GLN A 298 0.55 4.87 -23.42
N GLY A 299 1.56 5.39 -22.72
CA GLY A 299 1.60 5.37 -21.27
C GLY A 299 0.48 6.19 -20.65
N LEU A 300 -0.42 5.55 -19.89
CA LEU A 300 -1.51 6.22 -19.16
C LEU A 300 -1.61 5.70 -17.73
N PRO A 301 -2.06 6.53 -16.76
CA PRO A 301 -2.60 6.04 -15.49
C PRO A 301 -3.65 4.96 -15.75
N PHE A 302 -3.83 4.03 -14.82
CA PHE A 302 -4.73 2.89 -15.04
C PHE A 302 -5.43 2.47 -13.75
N ILE A 303 -6.48 1.68 -13.91
CA ILE A 303 -7.27 1.18 -12.79
C ILE A 303 -7.25 -0.35 -12.84
N CYS A 304 -6.81 -0.96 -11.74
CA CYS A 304 -6.91 -2.41 -11.56
C CYS A 304 -8.21 -2.77 -10.86
N GLN A 305 -8.70 -3.97 -11.17
CA GLN A 305 -9.73 -4.67 -10.42
C GLN A 305 -9.24 -6.04 -9.98
N ARG A 306 -9.80 -6.56 -8.89
CA ARG A 306 -9.62 -7.96 -8.49
C ARG A 306 -10.81 -8.49 -7.71
N ALA A 307 -10.96 -9.80 -7.73
CA ALA A 307 -11.98 -10.46 -6.92
C ALA A 307 -11.69 -10.26 -5.42
N ARG A 308 -12.76 -10.16 -4.63
CA ARG A 308 -12.67 -10.10 -3.18
C ARG A 308 -11.90 -11.29 -2.60
N GLY A 309 -10.88 -11.04 -1.80
CA GLY A 309 -10.03 -12.09 -1.21
C GLY A 309 -9.04 -12.73 -2.19
N ALA A 310 -8.93 -12.22 -3.43
CA ALA A 310 -7.82 -12.56 -4.30
C ALA A 310 -6.47 -12.23 -3.62
N CYS A 311 -5.43 -13.01 -3.91
CA CYS A 311 -4.10 -12.85 -3.30
C CYS A 311 -4.05 -12.98 -1.75
N TYR A 312 -5.08 -13.56 -1.11
CA TYR A 312 -5.10 -13.74 0.35
C TYR A 312 -4.26 -14.93 0.84
N ASN A 313 -4.24 -16.05 0.10
CA ASN A 313 -3.61 -17.33 0.48
C ASN A 313 -2.15 -17.50 0.04
N THR A 314 -1.61 -16.56 -0.73
CA THR A 314 -0.20 -16.59 -1.10
C THR A 314 0.64 -16.17 0.10
N THR A 315 1.42 -17.10 0.66
CA THR A 315 2.50 -16.77 1.60
C THR A 315 3.38 -15.73 0.93
N SER A 316 3.34 -14.51 1.44
CA SER A 316 4.10 -13.38 0.94
C SER A 316 5.60 -13.64 1.10
N THR A 317 6.20 -14.33 0.14
CA THR A 317 7.38 -13.77 -0.50
C THR A 317 6.83 -12.72 -1.44
N LEU A 318 7.06 -11.44 -1.12
CA LEU A 318 6.65 -10.29 -1.94
C LEU A 318 6.84 -10.65 -3.43
N PRO A 319 5.77 -10.93 -4.19
CA PRO A 319 5.90 -11.00 -5.64
C PRO A 319 6.36 -9.60 -6.07
N SER A 320 7.44 -9.53 -6.84
CA SER A 320 7.87 -8.29 -7.51
C SER A 320 6.64 -7.68 -8.17
N SER A 321 6.24 -6.49 -7.73
CA SER A 321 5.08 -5.75 -8.25
C SER A 321 5.31 -5.24 -9.67
N THR A 322 6.42 -5.58 -10.31
CA THR A 322 6.72 -5.26 -11.72
C THR A 322 7.62 -6.26 -12.43
N MET A 323 7.67 -6.13 -13.77
CA MET A 323 8.77 -6.62 -14.62
C MET A 323 10.15 -6.06 -14.22
N ALA A 324 10.22 -5.06 -13.34
CA ALA A 324 11.47 -4.56 -12.80
C ALA A 324 11.95 -5.48 -11.69
N PRO A 325 13.25 -5.78 -11.59
CA PRO A 325 13.75 -6.53 -10.45
C PRO A 325 13.64 -5.69 -9.18
N ASN A 326 13.24 -6.32 -8.08
CA ASN A 326 13.18 -5.68 -6.75
C ASN A 326 14.55 -5.25 -6.21
N THR A 327 15.63 -5.86 -6.71
CA THR A 327 17.01 -5.66 -6.27
C THR A 327 17.95 -5.49 -7.47
N CYS A 328 19.14 -4.94 -7.21
CA CYS A 328 20.19 -4.76 -8.21
C CYS A 328 21.34 -5.73 -7.99
N ASP A 329 20.99 -7.02 -7.93
CA ASP A 329 21.98 -8.08 -7.72
C ASP A 329 22.66 -8.50 -9.03
N GLU A 330 21.95 -8.44 -10.16
CA GLU A 330 22.47 -8.82 -11.48
C GLU A 330 22.13 -7.79 -12.56
N PRO A 331 22.94 -7.69 -13.64
CA PRO A 331 22.63 -6.83 -14.78
C PRO A 331 21.41 -7.33 -15.58
N GLN A 332 20.65 -6.37 -16.11
CA GLN A 332 19.50 -6.63 -16.97
C GLN A 332 19.86 -6.43 -18.45
N TYR A 333 19.36 -7.31 -19.32
CA TYR A 333 19.69 -7.33 -20.74
C TYR A 333 18.43 -7.15 -21.59
N PHE A 334 18.51 -6.26 -22.57
CA PHE A 334 17.42 -5.94 -23.50
C PHE A 334 17.93 -5.93 -24.94
N SER A 335 17.05 -6.31 -25.88
CA SER A 335 17.38 -6.41 -27.31
C SER A 335 16.29 -5.80 -28.18
N GLN A 336 16.70 -5.17 -29.28
CA GLN A 336 15.87 -4.55 -30.33
C GLN A 336 15.10 -3.30 -29.88
N ASN A 337 14.24 -3.41 -28.88
CA ASN A 337 13.50 -2.31 -28.28
C ASN A 337 12.90 -2.77 -26.95
N GLY A 338 12.36 -1.84 -26.18
CA GLY A 338 11.56 -2.16 -25.02
C GLY A 338 11.53 -1.09 -23.96
N THR A 339 10.87 -1.43 -22.87
CA THR A 339 10.75 -0.59 -21.68
C THR A 339 11.69 -1.09 -20.60
N ILE A 340 12.34 -0.16 -19.92
CA ILE A 340 13.24 -0.39 -18.79
C ILE A 340 12.69 0.37 -17.59
N TYR A 341 12.71 -0.28 -16.43
CA TYR A 341 12.20 0.29 -15.20
C TYR A 341 13.29 0.41 -14.16
N SER A 342 13.13 1.39 -13.27
CA SER A 342 13.88 1.43 -12.02
C SER A 342 13.62 0.16 -11.21
N PRO A 343 14.56 -0.29 -10.38
CA PRO A 343 14.34 -1.48 -9.58
C PRO A 343 13.22 -1.22 -8.57
N GLY A 344 12.36 -2.21 -8.36
CA GLY A 344 11.18 -2.06 -7.50
C GLY A 344 10.13 -1.06 -7.99
N PHE A 345 10.24 -0.53 -9.23
CA PHE A 345 9.19 0.26 -9.87
C PHE A 345 7.83 -0.44 -9.74
N PRO A 346 6.68 0.26 -9.76
CA PRO A 346 6.52 1.70 -9.62
C PRO A 346 6.80 2.20 -8.22
N ASP A 347 6.92 1.27 -7.26
CA ASP A 347 7.37 1.58 -5.94
C ASP A 347 8.79 2.14 -6.00
N MET A 348 9.14 2.75 -4.90
CA MET A 348 10.39 3.47 -4.77
C MET A 348 11.54 2.50 -4.51
N TYR A 349 12.67 2.68 -5.20
CA TYR A 349 13.86 1.91 -4.88
C TYR A 349 14.52 2.44 -3.61
N TYR A 350 14.50 1.63 -2.54
CA TYR A 350 15.14 1.92 -1.25
C TYR A 350 16.54 1.31 -1.09
N GLY A 351 17.04 0.61 -2.11
CA GLY A 351 18.37 -0.01 -2.08
C GLY A 351 19.51 0.98 -2.32
N ASP A 352 20.70 0.61 -1.90
CA ASP A 352 21.95 1.37 -2.09
C ASP A 352 22.83 0.84 -3.23
N LYS A 353 22.44 -0.29 -3.85
CA LYS A 353 23.16 -0.88 -4.98
C LYS A 353 22.84 -0.17 -6.29
N SER A 354 23.88 0.07 -7.10
CA SER A 354 23.73 0.56 -8.48
C SER A 354 23.21 -0.55 -9.40
N CYS A 355 22.42 -0.16 -10.39
CA CYS A 355 21.67 -1.08 -11.24
C CYS A 355 22.13 -0.94 -12.68
N TYR A 356 22.41 -2.08 -13.32
CA TYR A 356 23.07 -2.13 -14.61
C TYR A 356 22.09 -2.63 -15.67
N TYR A 357 21.96 -1.88 -16.75
CA TYR A 357 21.06 -2.17 -17.86
C TYR A 357 21.86 -2.16 -19.16
N ILE A 358 21.76 -3.21 -19.95
CA ILE A 358 22.49 -3.40 -21.20
C ILE A 358 21.47 -3.50 -22.33
N MET A 359 21.48 -2.51 -23.22
CA MET A 359 20.61 -2.44 -24.39
C MET A 359 21.40 -2.74 -25.65
N THR A 360 20.83 -3.55 -26.54
CA THR A 360 21.43 -3.89 -27.82
C THR A 360 20.43 -3.74 -28.97
N VAL A 361 20.88 -3.17 -30.08
CA VAL A 361 20.13 -3.12 -31.36
C VAL A 361 20.94 -3.79 -32.46
N SER A 362 20.34 -3.97 -33.63
CA SER A 362 21.00 -4.62 -34.76
C SER A 362 22.26 -3.86 -35.20
N LEU A 363 23.25 -4.57 -35.73
CA LEU A 363 24.52 -3.98 -36.19
C LEU A 363 24.25 -2.88 -37.24
N GLY A 364 24.87 -1.72 -37.04
CA GLY A 364 24.66 -0.53 -37.88
C GLY A 364 23.54 0.41 -37.41
N GLN A 365 22.73 0.00 -36.43
CA GLN A 365 21.78 0.87 -35.72
C GLN A 365 22.41 1.45 -34.45
N ARG A 366 21.72 2.42 -33.84
CA ARG A 366 22.11 3.08 -32.59
C ARG A 366 20.97 2.99 -31.61
N VAL A 367 21.27 2.72 -30.35
CA VAL A 367 20.28 2.72 -29.27
C VAL A 367 19.86 4.15 -29.02
N ARG A 368 18.55 4.42 -29.11
CA ARG A 368 17.96 5.68 -28.67
C ARG A 368 17.11 5.41 -27.44
N VAL A 369 17.32 6.17 -26.36
CA VAL A 369 16.56 6.06 -25.10
C VAL A 369 15.98 7.40 -24.68
N HIS A 370 14.81 7.37 -24.06
CA HIS A 370 14.19 8.52 -23.40
C HIS A 370 13.40 8.08 -22.15
N PHE A 371 13.02 9.04 -21.31
CA PHE A 371 12.41 8.79 -20.01
C PHE A 371 10.99 9.38 -19.93
N PRO A 372 9.96 8.63 -20.34
CA PRO A 372 8.57 9.11 -20.28
C PRO A 372 8.10 9.38 -18.84
N TYR A 373 8.68 8.70 -17.85
CA TYR A 373 8.47 8.98 -16.44
C TYR A 373 9.81 9.02 -15.71
N LEU A 374 10.12 10.16 -15.09
CA LEU A 374 11.37 10.37 -14.40
C LEU A 374 11.12 11.06 -13.05
N ASN A 375 11.21 10.28 -11.98
CA ASN A 375 11.26 10.80 -10.61
C ASN A 375 12.58 10.34 -9.98
N LEU A 376 13.59 11.23 -10.00
CA LEU A 376 14.90 10.96 -9.40
C LEU A 376 15.09 11.80 -8.15
N HIS A 377 15.67 11.19 -7.12
CA HIS A 377 16.19 11.93 -5.98
C HIS A 377 17.30 12.88 -6.43
N PRO A 378 17.47 14.08 -5.81
CA PRO A 378 18.48 15.06 -6.22
C PRO A 378 19.92 14.54 -6.29
N ASP A 379 20.27 13.62 -5.39
CA ASP A 379 21.60 12.97 -5.33
C ASP A 379 21.69 11.66 -6.14
N SER A 380 20.62 11.27 -6.84
CA SER A 380 20.64 10.13 -7.76
C SER A 380 20.91 10.56 -9.19
N CYS A 381 21.48 9.67 -9.99
CA CYS A 381 21.66 9.91 -11.41
C CYS A 381 21.63 8.62 -12.23
N ILE A 382 21.32 8.75 -13.51
CA ILE A 382 21.47 7.66 -14.48
C ILE A 382 22.61 8.02 -15.41
N LYS A 383 23.61 7.16 -15.52
CA LYS A 383 24.79 7.34 -16.37
C LYS A 383 24.67 6.49 -17.63
N LEU A 384 24.85 7.10 -18.79
CA LEU A 384 24.78 6.43 -20.09
C LEU A 384 26.18 6.28 -20.65
N TYR A 385 26.45 5.14 -21.30
CA TYR A 385 27.73 4.78 -21.88
C TYR A 385 27.52 4.20 -23.27
N ASN A 386 28.44 4.48 -24.19
CA ASN A 386 28.38 4.03 -25.58
C ASN A 386 28.81 2.57 -25.76
N SER A 387 29.39 1.95 -24.74
CA SER A 387 29.80 0.55 -24.72
C SER A 387 29.82 -0.01 -23.29
N VAL A 388 29.78 -1.34 -23.15
CA VAL A 388 29.84 -2.03 -21.86
C VAL A 388 31.18 -1.85 -21.15
N ILE A 389 32.27 -1.65 -21.89
CA ILE A 389 33.63 -1.47 -21.34
C ILE A 389 34.01 -0.01 -21.06
N ASP A 390 33.17 0.95 -21.45
CA ASP A 390 33.49 2.37 -21.26
C ASP A 390 33.59 2.71 -19.76
N SER A 391 34.62 3.48 -19.41
CA SER A 391 34.87 3.94 -18.04
C SER A 391 34.28 5.32 -17.75
N LEU A 392 34.02 6.13 -18.80
CA LEU A 392 33.44 7.46 -18.70
C LEU A 392 32.05 7.50 -19.35
N PRO A 393 31.05 8.14 -18.70
CA PRO A 393 29.73 8.25 -19.28
C PRO A 393 29.74 9.21 -20.48
N SER A 394 28.94 8.88 -21.50
CA SER A 394 28.67 9.76 -22.64
C SER A 394 27.68 10.87 -22.29
N ASP A 395 26.71 10.57 -21.41
CA ASP A 395 25.74 11.54 -20.90
C ASP A 395 25.23 11.11 -19.51
N SER A 396 24.56 12.02 -18.81
CA SER A 396 23.97 11.78 -17.48
C SER A 396 22.57 12.36 -17.39
N VAL A 397 21.67 11.60 -16.78
CA VAL A 397 20.29 11.97 -16.48
C VAL A 397 20.20 12.28 -15.00
N THR A 398 19.64 13.44 -14.66
CA THR A 398 19.35 13.88 -13.29
C THR A 398 17.89 14.28 -13.17
N PHE A 399 17.43 14.59 -11.94
CA PHE A 399 16.07 15.05 -11.67
C PHE A 399 15.66 16.32 -12.45
N LEU A 400 16.61 17.07 -13.01
CA LEU A 400 16.37 18.26 -13.83
C LEU A 400 16.19 17.94 -15.32
N THR A 401 16.25 16.66 -15.71
CA THR A 401 16.17 16.27 -17.11
C THR A 401 14.73 16.40 -17.61
N PRO A 402 14.47 17.12 -18.72
CA PRO A 402 13.13 17.20 -19.28
C PRO A 402 12.73 15.85 -19.91
N PRO A 403 11.44 15.44 -19.82
CA PRO A 403 10.94 14.19 -20.40
C PRO A 403 11.12 14.08 -21.92
N THR A 404 11.29 15.22 -22.59
CA THR A 404 11.43 15.31 -24.05
C THR A 404 12.85 15.06 -24.56
N LYS A 405 13.85 14.89 -23.68
CA LYS A 405 15.23 14.64 -24.09
C LYS A 405 15.43 13.18 -24.50
N TYR A 406 15.94 12.99 -25.70
CA TYR A 406 16.41 11.70 -26.21
C TYR A 406 17.93 11.62 -26.11
N TYR A 407 18.43 10.40 -25.86
CA TYR A 407 19.84 10.08 -25.79
C TYR A 407 20.15 8.99 -26.82
N GLU A 408 21.21 9.17 -27.60
CA GLU A 408 21.63 8.22 -28.62
C GLU A 408 23.04 7.70 -28.33
N SER A 409 23.23 6.39 -28.48
CA SER A 409 24.56 5.79 -28.43
C SER A 409 25.32 6.02 -29.73
N SER A 410 26.64 6.03 -29.66
CA SER A 410 27.51 5.99 -30.85
C SER A 410 27.70 4.59 -31.44
N THR A 411 27.35 3.55 -30.68
CA THR A 411 27.42 2.13 -31.10
C THR A 411 26.03 1.48 -31.10
N ASN A 412 25.93 0.21 -31.50
CA ASN A 412 24.70 -0.57 -31.41
C ASN A 412 24.43 -1.12 -29.99
N VAL A 413 25.21 -0.69 -28.99
CA VAL A 413 25.10 -1.08 -27.59
C VAL A 413 25.04 0.19 -26.73
N MET A 414 24.24 0.16 -25.67
CA MET A 414 24.25 1.18 -24.64
C MET A 414 24.26 0.52 -23.26
N LYS A 415 25.23 0.88 -22.42
CA LYS A 415 25.23 0.54 -21.00
C LYS A 415 24.63 1.72 -20.23
N MET A 416 23.63 1.45 -19.42
CA MET A 416 23.00 2.41 -18.54
C MET A 416 23.18 1.96 -17.09
N ILE A 417 23.58 2.90 -16.23
CA ILE A 417 23.79 2.64 -14.81
C ILE A 417 22.92 3.61 -14.01
N PHE A 418 21.96 3.10 -13.26
CA PHE A 418 21.26 3.89 -12.26
C PHE A 418 22.07 3.88 -10.95
N VAL A 419 22.39 5.07 -10.46
CA VAL A 419 23.17 5.31 -9.24
C VAL A 419 22.23 5.91 -8.19
N PRO A 420 21.89 5.16 -7.12
CA PRO A 420 21.06 5.65 -6.00
C PRO A 420 21.83 6.67 -5.15
N PRO A 421 21.18 7.40 -4.22
CA PRO A 421 21.86 8.40 -3.41
C PRO A 421 22.81 7.72 -2.39
N PRO A 422 23.91 8.39 -2.00
CA PRO A 422 24.79 7.86 -0.96
C PRO A 422 24.03 7.74 0.38
N ASN A 423 24.19 6.58 1.06
CA ASN A 423 23.61 6.26 2.37
C ASN A 423 22.08 5.98 2.44
N ALA A 424 21.47 5.46 1.37
CA ALA A 424 20.04 5.13 1.32
C ALA A 424 19.53 4.28 2.53
N GLN A 425 20.35 3.39 3.09
CA GLN A 425 19.95 2.50 4.20
C GLN A 425 19.68 3.20 5.55
N GLN A 426 20.21 4.41 5.79
CA GLN A 426 20.04 5.12 7.07
C GLN A 426 18.77 6.00 7.14
N GLN A 427 18.01 6.11 6.06
CA GLN A 427 16.92 7.10 5.91
C GLN A 427 15.54 6.49 5.62
N TRP A 428 15.32 5.23 6.04
CA TRP A 428 14.07 4.47 5.80
C TRP A 428 12.78 5.08 6.39
N TYR A 429 12.88 6.18 7.15
CA TYR A 429 11.76 6.82 7.83
C TYR A 429 11.08 7.95 7.06
N ASN A 430 11.58 8.35 5.88
CA ASN A 430 10.96 9.41 5.09
C ASN A 430 10.65 8.95 3.67
N VAL A 431 9.41 9.16 3.25
CA VAL A 431 8.84 8.74 1.95
C VAL A 431 9.43 9.53 0.77
N ASP A 432 10.13 10.64 1.04
CA ASP A 432 10.69 11.57 0.03
C ASP A 432 12.10 11.21 -0.50
N TYR A 433 12.68 10.06 -0.13
CA TYR A 433 14.13 9.77 -0.31
C TYR A 433 14.45 8.67 -1.33
N SER A 434 13.76 8.60 -2.45
CA SER A 434 13.91 7.47 -3.38
C SER A 434 13.59 7.83 -4.83
N SER A 435 14.05 6.99 -5.75
CA SER A 435 13.89 7.21 -7.20
C SER A 435 12.98 6.14 -7.82
N SER A 436 12.09 6.57 -8.71
CA SER A 436 11.22 5.71 -9.52
C SER A 436 11.18 6.28 -10.95
N TRP A 437 11.50 5.46 -11.94
CA TRP A 437 11.60 5.92 -13.34
C TRP A 437 11.29 4.81 -14.34
N LYS A 438 10.81 5.22 -15.51
CA LYS A 438 10.57 4.39 -16.70
C LYS A 438 11.36 4.99 -17.86
N ALA A 439 12.08 4.15 -18.58
CA ALA A 439 12.78 4.48 -19.80
C ALA A 439 12.26 3.60 -20.94
N GLU A 440 12.20 4.15 -22.15
CA GLU A 440 11.86 3.40 -23.36
C GLU A 440 13.01 3.56 -24.34
N PHE A 441 13.41 2.45 -24.97
CA PHE A 441 14.50 2.41 -25.94
C PHE A 441 14.11 1.70 -27.23
N SER A 442 14.77 2.11 -28.33
CA SER A 442 14.61 1.57 -29.69
C SER A 442 15.88 1.63 -30.49
#